data_AF-A0A3L7X3S0-F1
#
_entry.id   AF-A0A3L7X3S0-F1
#
_cell.length_a   1.000
_cell.length_b   1.000
_cell.length_c   1.000
_cell.angle_alpha   90.00
_cell.angle_beta   90.00
_cell.angle_gamma   90.00
#
_symmetry.space_group_name_H-M   'P 1'
#
loop_
_entity.id
_entity.type
_entity.pdbx_description
1 polymer ?
#
loop_
_entity_poly.entity_id
_entity_poly.type
_entity_poly.pdbx_seq_one_letter_code
_entity_poly.pdbx_strand_id
1 'polypeptide(L)'
;MPSANPIYDAMSAAPLRISENAAVMGWPTEAGGALVELRAGTNGWTCLADDPGTPTHDPMCLDANWLELIHALMEGRDPVYTGVGFGYMLRGGSAASNTDPTVMQPAPGEDWLIDGPHVMIVAPWDLDPAVYSTDHHSGGPYIMYEGTPYEHLMVPVVVMPSD
;
A
#
# COMPACT_ATOMS: atom_id res chain seq x y z
N MET A 1 -11.07 -10.89 -12.82
CA MET A 1 -10.23 -12.01 -13.29
C MET A 1 -8.82 -11.63 -12.91
N PRO A 2 -8.05 -12.49 -12.21
CA PRO A 2 -6.63 -12.21 -12.03
C PRO A 2 -6.03 -11.99 -13.43
N SER A 3 -5.24 -10.94 -13.57
CA SER A 3 -4.58 -10.62 -14.83
C SER A 3 -3.83 -11.85 -15.36
N ALA A 4 -3.85 -12.04 -16.67
CA ALA A 4 -3.29 -13.24 -17.31
C ALA A 4 -1.77 -13.41 -17.08
N ASN A 5 -1.11 -12.44 -16.44
CA ASN A 5 0.27 -12.53 -16.00
C ASN A 5 0.49 -11.69 -14.71
N PRO A 6 0.70 -12.33 -13.55
CA PRO A 6 0.89 -11.62 -12.27
C PRO A 6 2.14 -10.73 -12.23
N ILE A 7 3.12 -10.95 -13.12
CA ILE A 7 4.30 -10.09 -13.21
C ILE A 7 3.95 -8.73 -13.81
N TYR A 8 3.21 -8.70 -14.92
CA TYR A 8 2.80 -7.44 -15.54
C TYR A 8 1.83 -6.66 -14.65
N ASP A 9 1.02 -7.38 -13.90
CA ASP A 9 0.10 -6.85 -12.91
C ASP A 9 0.80 -6.08 -11.79
N ALA A 10 1.70 -6.76 -11.08
CA ALA A 10 2.52 -6.18 -10.04
C ALA A 10 3.31 -4.98 -10.56
N MET A 11 3.85 -5.09 -11.78
CA MET A 11 4.59 -3.99 -12.39
C MET A 11 3.73 -2.76 -12.72
N SER A 12 2.41 -2.91 -12.84
CA SER A 12 1.49 -1.80 -13.13
C SER A 12 1.24 -0.90 -11.92
N ALA A 13 1.66 -1.31 -10.73
CA ALA A 13 1.56 -0.54 -9.51
C ALA A 13 2.42 0.73 -9.50
N ALA A 14 3.49 0.78 -10.29
CA ALA A 14 4.50 1.85 -10.24
C ALA A 14 4.98 2.28 -11.64
N PRO A 15 5.68 3.42 -11.77
CA PRO A 15 6.34 3.79 -13.01
C PRO A 15 7.34 2.72 -13.44
N LEU A 16 7.47 2.50 -14.75
CA LEU A 16 8.33 1.44 -15.28
C LEU A 16 9.78 1.51 -14.78
N ARG A 17 10.31 2.72 -14.57
CA ARG A 17 11.66 2.94 -14.00
C ARG A 17 11.86 2.29 -12.61
N ILE A 18 10.78 2.12 -11.85
CA ILE A 18 10.75 1.45 -10.56
C ILE A 18 10.44 -0.04 -10.75
N SER A 19 9.38 -0.37 -11.49
CA SER A 19 8.87 -1.74 -11.53
C SER A 19 9.62 -2.70 -12.46
N GLU A 20 10.35 -2.21 -13.46
CA GLU A 20 11.05 -3.05 -14.44
C GLU A 20 12.08 -3.99 -13.79
N ASN A 21 12.82 -3.48 -12.79
CA ASN A 21 13.90 -4.20 -12.11
C ASN A 21 13.57 -4.56 -10.65
N ALA A 22 12.33 -4.36 -10.24
CA ALA A 22 11.84 -4.74 -8.91
C ALA A 22 11.75 -6.27 -8.79
N ALA A 23 11.92 -6.76 -7.56
CA ALA A 23 11.47 -8.09 -7.21
C ALA A 23 9.96 -8.16 -7.40
N VAL A 24 9.44 -9.30 -7.82
CA VAL A 24 8.01 -9.51 -7.99
C VAL A 24 7.59 -10.69 -7.15
N MET A 25 6.65 -10.44 -6.26
CA MET A 25 6.07 -11.41 -5.36
C MET A 25 4.59 -11.63 -5.72
N GLY A 26 4.15 -12.87 -5.67
CA GLY A 26 2.75 -13.26 -5.81
C GLY A 26 2.16 -13.66 -4.47
N TRP A 27 0.84 -13.52 -4.36
CA TRP A 27 0.10 -13.99 -3.20
C TRP A 27 0.12 -15.52 -3.08
N PRO A 28 0.13 -16.07 -1.86
CA PRO A 28 0.05 -17.50 -1.64
C PRO A 28 -1.27 -18.06 -2.17
N THR A 29 -1.27 -19.32 -2.58
CA THR A 29 -2.50 -20.05 -2.93
C THR A 29 -3.27 -20.53 -1.72
N GLU A 30 -2.61 -20.63 -0.57
CA GLU A 30 -3.18 -21.07 0.70
C GLU A 30 -3.26 -19.90 1.68
N ALA A 31 -4.36 -19.81 2.43
CA ALA A 31 -4.52 -18.78 3.46
C ALA A 31 -3.39 -18.89 4.50
N GLY A 32 -2.70 -17.77 4.75
CA GLY A 32 -1.55 -17.71 5.67
C GLY A 32 -0.23 -18.25 5.10
N GLY A 33 -0.19 -18.59 3.80
CA GLY A 33 1.06 -18.94 3.12
C GLY A 33 2.01 -17.73 2.97
N ALA A 34 3.28 -18.01 2.71
CA ALA A 34 4.26 -16.98 2.38
C ALA A 34 4.07 -16.46 0.95
N LEU A 35 4.44 -15.20 0.71
CA LEU A 35 4.54 -14.66 -0.64
C LEU A 35 5.47 -15.51 -1.52
N VAL A 36 5.10 -15.69 -2.79
CA VAL A 36 5.84 -16.51 -3.76
C VAL A 36 6.68 -15.60 -4.63
N GLU A 37 8.00 -15.81 -4.68
CA GLU A 37 8.86 -15.07 -5.61
C GLU A 37 8.58 -15.50 -7.06
N LEU A 38 8.15 -14.56 -7.89
CA LEU A 38 7.88 -14.74 -9.32
C LEU A 38 9.05 -14.24 -10.18
N ARG A 39 9.78 -13.24 -9.68
CA ARG A 39 10.97 -12.67 -10.32
C ARG A 39 11.87 -12.03 -9.28
N ALA A 40 13.16 -12.36 -9.29
CA ALA A 40 14.15 -11.67 -8.47
C ALA A 40 14.35 -10.20 -8.92
N GLY A 41 14.58 -9.32 -7.95
CA GLY A 41 14.84 -7.89 -8.18
C GLY A 41 16.32 -7.53 -8.17
N THR A 42 16.63 -6.33 -8.68
CA THR A 42 18.00 -5.77 -8.67
C THR A 42 18.09 -4.31 -8.24
N ASN A 43 16.96 -3.66 -7.93
CA ASN A 43 16.91 -2.22 -7.61
C ASN A 43 16.38 -1.89 -6.20
N GLY A 44 16.17 -2.90 -5.34
CA GLY A 44 15.72 -2.71 -3.96
C GLY A 44 14.21 -2.46 -3.78
N TRP A 45 13.42 -2.56 -4.85
CA TRP A 45 11.95 -2.50 -4.81
C TRP A 45 11.35 -3.89 -4.89
N THR A 46 10.18 -4.04 -4.28
CA THR A 46 9.35 -5.25 -4.32
C THR A 46 7.95 -4.90 -4.78
N CYS A 47 7.48 -5.54 -5.84
CA CYS A 47 6.13 -5.37 -6.36
C CYS A 47 5.28 -6.62 -6.08
N LEU A 48 4.06 -6.40 -5.63
CA LEU A 48 3.06 -7.43 -5.38
C LEU A 48 1.94 -7.28 -6.41
N ALA A 49 1.48 -8.41 -6.94
CA ALA A 49 0.30 -8.45 -7.79
C ALA A 49 -0.96 -8.11 -6.97
N ASP A 50 -2.07 -7.91 -7.68
CA ASP A 50 -3.42 -7.74 -7.14
C ASP A 50 -3.74 -8.76 -6.03
N ASP A 51 -4.21 -8.28 -4.87
CA ASP A 51 -4.60 -9.16 -3.76
C ASP A 51 -5.96 -9.80 -4.04
N PRO A 52 -6.04 -11.14 -4.20
CA PRO A 52 -7.33 -11.79 -4.42
C PRO A 52 -8.30 -11.64 -3.23
N GLY A 53 -7.82 -11.20 -2.06
CA GLY A 53 -8.60 -10.95 -0.85
C GLY A 53 -9.35 -9.60 -0.83
N THR A 54 -9.03 -8.68 -1.74
CA THR A 54 -9.63 -7.34 -1.79
C THR A 54 -10.59 -7.18 -2.98
N PRO A 55 -11.52 -6.21 -2.93
CA PRO A 55 -12.52 -6.02 -4.00
C PRO A 55 -11.99 -5.23 -5.21
N THR A 56 -10.89 -4.51 -5.06
CA THR A 56 -10.32 -3.63 -6.09
C THR A 56 -9.08 -4.22 -6.71
N HIS A 57 -8.73 -3.72 -7.90
CA HIS A 57 -7.46 -4.06 -8.54
C HIS A 57 -6.32 -3.23 -7.93
N ASP A 58 -5.61 -3.76 -6.94
CA ASP A 58 -4.74 -3.03 -6.02
C ASP A 58 -3.26 -3.50 -5.93
N PRO A 59 -2.58 -3.75 -7.07
CA PRO A 59 -1.16 -4.08 -7.03
C PRO A 59 -0.36 -2.92 -6.44
N MET A 60 0.71 -3.27 -5.73
CA MET A 60 1.59 -2.31 -5.04
C MET A 60 3.06 -2.54 -5.39
N CYS A 61 3.87 -1.49 -5.42
CA CYS A 61 5.33 -1.61 -5.37
C CYS A 61 5.89 -0.79 -4.22
N LEU A 62 6.77 -1.40 -3.44
CA LEU A 62 7.20 -0.91 -2.15
C LEU A 62 8.73 -0.91 -2.11
N ASP A 63 9.31 0.12 -1.53
CA ASP A 63 10.72 0.09 -1.14
C ASP A 63 10.92 -0.68 0.18
N ALA A 64 12.16 -0.77 0.63
CA ALA A 64 12.52 -1.51 1.83
C ALA A 64 11.87 -0.96 3.12
N ASN A 65 11.76 0.35 3.27
CA ASN A 65 11.16 0.95 4.46
C ASN A 65 9.64 0.73 4.47
N TRP A 66 9.03 0.67 3.28
CA TRP A 66 7.60 0.42 3.21
C TRP A 66 7.23 -1.05 3.39
N LEU A 67 8.07 -1.96 2.88
CA LEU A 67 7.99 -3.39 3.20
C LEU A 67 8.10 -3.64 4.71
N GLU A 68 8.95 -2.88 5.39
CA GLU A 68 9.14 -2.98 6.83
C GLU A 68 7.86 -2.64 7.60
N LEU A 69 7.05 -1.66 7.16
CA LEU A 69 5.75 -1.44 7.80
C LEU A 69 4.84 -2.66 7.67
N ILE A 70 4.75 -3.27 6.48
CA ILE A 70 3.91 -4.46 6.28
C ILE A 70 4.37 -5.59 7.22
N HIS A 71 5.67 -5.87 7.28
CA HIS A 71 6.20 -6.88 8.19
C HIS A 71 5.91 -6.57 9.66
N ALA A 72 6.13 -5.32 10.08
CA ALA A 72 5.89 -4.88 11.44
C ALA A 72 4.42 -5.05 11.84
N LEU A 73 3.49 -4.65 10.95
CA LEU A 73 2.06 -4.83 11.14
C LEU A 73 1.67 -6.30 11.25
N MET A 74 2.19 -7.16 10.36
CA MET A 74 1.94 -8.61 10.41
C MET A 74 2.50 -9.26 11.67
N GLU A 75 3.62 -8.77 12.18
CA GLU A 75 4.26 -9.26 13.41
C GLU A 75 3.68 -8.63 14.68
N GLY A 76 2.80 -7.63 14.56
CA GLY A 76 2.22 -6.90 15.69
C GLY A 76 3.25 -6.10 16.49
N ARG A 77 4.22 -5.49 15.81
CA ARG A 77 5.29 -4.68 16.40
C ARG A 77 5.38 -3.31 15.72
N ASP A 78 6.05 -2.38 16.39
CA ASP A 78 6.34 -1.07 15.78
C ASP A 78 7.36 -1.23 14.63
N PRO A 79 7.19 -0.51 13.51
CA PRO A 79 8.13 -0.52 12.41
C PRO A 79 9.41 0.25 12.75
N VAL A 80 10.54 -0.18 12.19
CA VAL A 80 11.83 0.50 12.37
C VAL A 80 12.38 0.94 11.04
N TYR A 81 12.23 2.23 10.73
CA TYR A 81 12.72 2.78 9.47
C TYR A 81 14.17 3.24 9.53
N THR A 82 14.87 3.09 8.41
CA THR A 82 16.23 3.63 8.22
C THR A 82 16.22 5.02 7.56
N GLY A 83 15.04 5.49 7.16
CA GLY A 83 14.79 6.77 6.50
C GLY A 83 13.35 6.85 6.02
N VAL A 84 13.05 7.83 5.15
CA VAL A 84 11.76 7.90 4.47
C VAL A 84 11.60 6.69 3.53
N GLY A 85 10.41 6.13 3.47
CA GLY A 85 10.04 5.04 2.58
C GLY A 85 8.90 5.43 1.63
N PHE A 86 8.85 4.77 0.48
CA PHE A 86 7.88 5.02 -0.57
C PHE A 86 7.17 3.75 -1.02
N GLY A 87 5.88 3.91 -1.32
CA GLY A 87 5.04 2.94 -2.00
C GLY A 87 4.29 3.55 -3.17
N TYR A 88 3.97 2.70 -4.15
CA TYR A 88 3.13 3.07 -5.27
C TYR A 88 1.95 2.10 -5.38
N MET A 89 0.76 2.67 -5.53
CA MET A 89 -0.47 1.96 -5.90
C MET A 89 -1.15 2.75 -7.03
N LEU A 90 -0.49 2.83 -8.18
CA LEU A 90 -0.95 3.64 -9.32
C LEU A 90 -2.19 3.08 -10.03
N ARG A 91 -2.70 1.94 -9.58
CA ARG A 91 -3.98 1.37 -10.03
C ARG A 91 -5.13 1.66 -9.08
N GLY A 92 -4.87 2.37 -7.98
CA GLY A 92 -5.80 2.55 -6.87
C GLY A 92 -5.64 1.43 -5.85
N GLY A 93 -6.50 1.45 -4.85
CA GLY A 93 -6.52 0.46 -3.79
C GLY A 93 -7.84 0.43 -3.04
N SER A 94 -7.93 -0.47 -2.08
CA SER A 94 -9.00 -0.45 -1.11
C SER A 94 -8.46 -0.71 0.29
N ALA A 95 -9.10 -0.11 1.28
CA ALA A 95 -8.80 -0.32 2.68
C ALA A 95 -10.09 -0.62 3.45
N ALA A 96 -9.98 -1.45 4.47
CA ALA A 96 -11.11 -1.74 5.34
C ALA A 96 -11.31 -0.67 6.44
N SER A 97 -10.27 0.14 6.70
CA SER A 97 -10.28 1.22 7.69
C SER A 97 -9.24 2.27 7.34
N ASN A 98 -9.53 3.54 7.61
CA ASN A 98 -8.55 4.63 7.52
C ASN A 98 -7.82 4.89 8.85
N THR A 99 -8.34 4.34 9.96
CA THR A 99 -7.90 4.69 11.32
C THR A 99 -7.33 3.51 12.11
N ASP A 100 -7.65 2.27 11.72
CA ASP A 100 -7.21 1.07 12.42
C ASP A 100 -6.53 0.11 11.44
N PRO A 101 -5.19 -0.05 11.49
CA PRO A 101 -4.43 -0.89 10.58
C PRO A 101 -4.64 -2.39 10.80
N THR A 102 -5.30 -2.79 11.89
CA THR A 102 -5.56 -4.21 12.21
C THR A 102 -6.88 -4.71 11.63
N VAL A 103 -7.72 -3.81 11.13
CA VAL A 103 -8.99 -4.14 10.49
C VAL A 103 -8.73 -4.51 9.04
N MET A 104 -8.89 -5.79 8.72
CA MET A 104 -8.62 -6.34 7.37
C MET A 104 -9.88 -6.48 6.50
N GLN A 105 -11.07 -6.30 7.07
CA GLN A 105 -12.35 -6.33 6.36
C GLN A 105 -13.31 -5.30 6.98
N PRO A 106 -14.14 -4.62 6.17
CA PRO A 106 -15.18 -3.73 6.69
C PRO A 106 -16.12 -4.47 7.64
N ALA A 107 -16.69 -3.74 8.59
CA ALA A 107 -17.74 -4.30 9.46
C ALA A 107 -18.96 -4.72 8.62
N PRO A 108 -19.76 -5.71 9.07
CA PRO A 108 -20.93 -6.15 8.31
C PRO A 108 -21.89 -4.99 7.99
N GLY A 109 -22.06 -4.70 6.70
CA GLY A 109 -22.92 -3.63 6.20
C GLY A 109 -22.20 -2.32 5.87
N GLU A 110 -20.90 -2.21 6.15
CA GLU A 110 -20.07 -1.09 5.73
C GLU A 110 -19.36 -1.39 4.41
N ASP A 111 -19.08 -0.34 3.64
CA ASP A 111 -18.36 -0.44 2.37
C ASP A 111 -16.84 -0.39 2.58
N TRP A 112 -16.11 -0.92 1.60
CA TRP A 112 -14.66 -0.71 1.53
C TRP A 112 -14.37 0.76 1.21
N LEU A 113 -13.31 1.30 1.82
CA LEU A 113 -12.75 2.59 1.41
C LEU A 113 -12.03 2.37 0.08
N ILE A 114 -12.34 3.18 -0.92
CA ILE A 114 -11.78 3.05 -2.27
C ILE A 114 -10.88 4.24 -2.55
N ASP A 115 -9.59 3.96 -2.77
CA ASP A 115 -8.59 4.97 -3.07
C ASP A 115 -8.26 4.99 -4.56
N GLY A 116 -8.21 6.19 -5.14
CA GLY A 116 -7.68 6.39 -6.48
C GLY A 116 -6.17 6.15 -6.55
N PRO A 117 -5.54 6.25 -7.74
CA PRO A 117 -4.09 6.14 -7.89
C PRO A 117 -3.33 7.07 -6.94
N HIS A 118 -2.39 6.52 -6.17
CA HIS A 118 -1.65 7.28 -5.15
C HIS A 118 -0.23 6.76 -4.91
N VAL A 119 0.55 7.58 -4.20
CA VAL A 119 1.85 7.26 -3.60
C VAL A 119 1.66 7.20 -2.09
N MET A 120 2.34 6.27 -1.44
CA MET A 120 2.37 6.14 0.01
C MET A 120 3.75 6.52 0.53
N ILE A 121 3.83 7.22 1.67
CA ILE A 121 5.09 7.66 2.25
C ILE A 121 5.12 7.37 3.75
N VAL A 122 6.15 6.65 4.20
CA VAL A 122 6.48 6.50 5.63
C VAL A 122 7.67 7.32 6.03
N ALA A 123 7.70 7.72 7.29
CA ALA A 123 8.79 8.48 7.88
C ALA A 123 9.14 7.94 9.28
N PRO A 124 10.39 8.12 9.74
CA PRO A 124 10.82 7.79 11.10
C PRO A 124 10.37 8.81 12.16
N TRP A 125 9.41 9.68 11.84
CA TRP A 125 8.88 10.70 12.73
C TRP A 125 7.37 10.82 12.54
N ASP A 126 6.70 11.32 13.57
CA ASP A 126 5.25 11.51 13.56
C ASP A 126 4.83 12.58 12.53
N LEU A 127 3.77 12.30 11.78
CA LEU A 127 3.14 13.19 10.82
C LEU A 127 2.23 14.19 11.56
N ASP A 128 2.34 15.46 11.19
CA ASP A 128 1.60 16.54 11.88
C ASP A 128 0.19 16.72 11.26
N PRO A 129 -0.90 16.44 12.00
CA PRO A 129 -2.26 16.66 11.51
C PRO A 129 -2.62 18.14 11.36
N ALA A 130 -1.78 19.07 11.83
CA ALA A 130 -1.89 20.49 11.49
C ALA A 130 -1.35 20.82 10.10
N VAL A 131 -0.57 19.92 9.49
CA VAL A 131 0.01 20.06 8.14
C VAL A 131 -0.77 19.25 7.11
N TYR A 132 -1.16 18.02 7.45
CA TYR A 132 -1.89 17.12 6.57
C TYR A 132 -3.24 16.74 7.17
N SER A 133 -4.27 16.61 6.33
CA SER A 133 -5.59 16.17 6.76
C SER A 133 -5.54 14.73 7.26
N THR A 134 -6.42 14.33 8.17
CA THR A 134 -6.71 12.90 8.46
C THR A 134 -7.95 12.39 7.71
N ASP A 135 -8.64 13.29 7.00
CA ASP A 135 -9.77 12.96 6.13
C ASP A 135 -9.29 12.54 4.73
N HIS A 136 -9.50 11.26 4.40
CA HIS A 136 -9.21 10.67 3.10
C HIS A 136 -10.03 11.26 1.93
N HIS A 137 -11.10 12.02 2.20
CA HIS A 137 -11.88 12.74 1.19
C HIS A 137 -11.39 14.18 0.95
N SER A 138 -10.33 14.62 1.63
CA SER A 138 -9.82 15.99 1.52
C SER A 138 -9.28 16.36 0.12
N GLY A 139 -9.13 15.39 -0.78
CA GLY A 139 -8.70 15.57 -2.17
C GLY A 139 -7.20 15.85 -2.34
N GLY A 140 -6.46 16.00 -1.24
CA GLY A 140 -5.02 16.18 -1.19
C GLY A 140 -4.33 15.11 -0.35
N PRO A 141 -3.05 15.30 0.00
CA PRO A 141 -2.35 14.39 0.88
C PRO A 141 -3.00 14.30 2.27
N TYR A 142 -3.17 13.09 2.77
CA TYR A 142 -3.76 12.83 4.08
C TYR A 142 -2.99 11.76 4.85
N ILE A 143 -3.07 11.81 6.18
CA ILE A 143 -2.50 10.82 7.10
C ILE A 143 -3.52 9.69 7.25
N MET A 144 -3.10 8.48 6.87
CA MET A 144 -3.80 7.25 7.22
C MET A 144 -3.20 6.69 8.51
N TYR A 145 -4.05 6.11 9.37
CA TYR A 145 -3.68 5.53 10.67
C TYR A 145 -3.03 6.50 11.65
N GLU A 146 -3.44 7.78 11.62
CA GLU A 146 -2.92 8.84 12.50
C GLU A 146 -2.88 8.42 13.98
N GLY A 147 -1.78 8.77 14.64
CA GLY A 147 -1.57 8.47 16.06
C GLY A 147 -1.19 7.02 16.35
N THR A 148 -0.98 6.20 15.32
CA THR A 148 -0.43 4.83 15.45
C THR A 148 1.00 4.78 14.94
N PRO A 149 1.81 3.80 15.36
CA PRO A 149 3.13 3.55 14.78
C PRO A 149 3.11 3.19 13.28
N TYR A 150 1.92 2.97 12.70
CA TYR A 150 1.73 2.58 11.31
C TYR A 150 1.24 3.74 10.42
N GLU A 151 1.26 4.96 10.94
CA GLU A 151 0.84 6.11 10.18
C GLU A 151 1.72 6.37 8.96
N HIS A 152 1.08 6.82 7.90
CA HIS A 152 1.74 7.11 6.64
C HIS A 152 0.93 8.13 5.85
N LEU A 153 1.62 8.84 4.97
CA LEU A 153 1.01 9.82 4.11
C LEU A 153 0.52 9.15 2.82
N MET A 154 -0.77 9.28 2.55
CA MET A 154 -1.41 8.93 1.29
C MET A 154 -1.40 10.16 0.39
N VAL A 155 -0.83 10.03 -0.80
CA VAL A 155 -0.62 11.15 -1.74
C VAL A 155 -1.29 10.82 -3.07
N PRO A 156 -2.52 11.32 -3.34
CA PRO A 156 -3.18 11.13 -4.62
C PRO A 156 -2.34 11.69 -5.78
N VAL A 157 -2.20 10.92 -6.87
CA VAL A 157 -1.49 11.38 -8.10
C VAL A 157 -2.44 11.91 -9.18
N VAL A 158 -3.73 11.75 -8.95
CA VAL A 158 -4.80 12.42 -9.67
C VAL A 158 -5.53 13.31 -8.69
N VAL A 159 -5.96 14.49 -9.16
CA VAL A 159 -6.82 15.35 -8.34
C VAL A 159 -8.15 14.60 -8.19
N MET A 160 -8.42 14.10 -7.00
CA MET A 160 -9.74 13.55 -6.67
C MET A 160 -10.73 14.72 -6.68
N PRO A 161 -11.88 14.61 -7.37
CA PRO A 161 -12.91 15.63 -7.27
C PRO A 161 -13.29 15.80 -5.79
N SER A 162 -13.19 17.02 -5.28
CA SER A 162 -13.88 17.38 -4.03
C SER A 162 -15.37 17.43 -4.35
N ASP A 163 -16.16 16.56 -3.73
CA ASP A 163 -17.63 16.65 -3.80
C ASP A 163 -18.14 17.97 -3.17
#